data_AF-A0A3G2L4Q0-F1
#
_entry.id   AF-A0A3G2L4Q0-F1
#
_cell.length_a   1.000
_cell.length_b   1.000
_cell.length_c   1.000
_cell.angle_alpha   90.00
_cell.angle_beta   90.00
_cell.angle_gamma   90.00
#
_symmetry.space_group_name_H-M   'P 1'
#
loop_
_entity.id
_entity.type
_entity.pdbx_description
1 polymer ?
#
loop_
_entity_poly.entity_id
_entity_poly.type
_entity_poly.pdbx_seq_one_letter_code
_entity_poly.pdbx_strand_id
1 'polypeptide(L)' 'METLEYHETILNKVSFDKKLLKMELKKAVRNTTCSQQPALLEWCGEHLGEEYKKMAAGFMENKSCAFEEQDS' A
#
# COMPACT_ATOMS: atom_id res chain seq x y z
N MET A 1 1.96 -11.30 -12.07
CA MET A 1 1.19 -10.67 -10.98
C MET A 1 1.66 -9.25 -10.89
N GLU A 2 0.76 -8.30 -11.04
CA GLU A 2 1.11 -6.89 -10.96
C GLU A 2 1.54 -6.55 -9.52
N THR A 3 2.47 -5.61 -9.35
CA THR A 3 3.02 -5.23 -8.04
C THR A 3 1.91 -4.84 -7.05
N LEU A 4 0.85 -4.18 -7.52
CA LEU A 4 -0.30 -3.80 -6.72
C LEU A 4 -1.10 -5.02 -6.22
N GLU A 5 -1.53 -5.90 -7.13
CA GLU A 5 -2.31 -7.12 -6.80
C GLU A 5 -1.57 -8.04 -5.82
N TYR A 6 -0.24 -8.13 -5.97
CA TYR A 6 0.61 -8.86 -5.03
C TYR A 6 0.48 -8.28 -3.61
N HIS A 7 0.57 -6.97 -3.48
CA HIS A 7 0.47 -6.29 -2.20
C HIS A 7 -0.94 -6.40 -1.59
N GLU A 8 -2.01 -6.21 -2.36
CA GLU A 8 -3.39 -6.40 -1.91
C GLU A 8 -3.61 -7.83 -1.36
N THR A 9 -3.11 -8.84 -2.07
CA THR A 9 -3.18 -10.24 -1.63
C THR A 9 -2.49 -10.45 -0.28
N ILE A 10 -1.30 -9.88 -0.10
CA ILE A 10 -0.54 -10.00 1.15
C ILE A 10 -1.26 -9.27 2.28
N LEU A 11 -1.72 -8.03 2.05
CA LEU A 11 -2.45 -7.24 3.05
C LEU A 11 -3.72 -7.96 3.53
N ASN A 12 -4.47 -8.56 2.61
CA ASN A 12 -5.65 -9.33 2.96
C ASN A 12 -5.28 -10.55 3.81
N LYS A 13 -4.22 -11.29 3.44
CA LYS A 13 -3.77 -12.47 4.19
C LYS A 13 -3.31 -12.14 5.59
N VAL A 14 -2.64 -11.01 5.81
CA VAL A 14 -2.11 -10.62 7.13
C VAL A 14 -3.09 -9.78 7.94
N SER A 15 -4.29 -9.51 7.43
CA SER A 15 -5.25 -8.57 8.04
C SER A 15 -5.70 -8.94 9.45
N PHE A 16 -5.58 -10.21 9.83
CA PHE A 16 -5.87 -10.71 11.18
C PHE A 16 -4.87 -10.24 12.25
N ASP A 17 -3.63 -9.88 11.85
CA ASP A 17 -2.58 -9.39 12.76
C ASP A 17 -2.32 -7.90 12.48
N LYS A 18 -2.82 -7.04 13.37
CA LYS A 18 -2.69 -5.59 13.24
C LYS A 18 -1.23 -5.12 13.16
N LYS A 19 -0.29 -5.79 13.84
CA LYS A 19 1.12 -5.39 13.84
C LYS A 19 1.77 -5.77 12.51
N LEU A 20 1.52 -6.98 12.02
CA LEU A 20 2.03 -7.44 10.72
C LEU A 20 1.40 -6.65 9.56
N LEU A 21 0.09 -6.41 9.61
CA LEU A 21 -0.62 -5.62 8.61
C LEU A 21 -0.01 -4.23 8.45
N LYS A 22 0.31 -3.54 9.55
CA LYS A 22 0.97 -2.23 9.50
C LYS A 22 2.34 -2.29 8.83
N MET A 23 3.12 -3.34 9.09
CA MET A 23 4.44 -3.51 8.47
C MET A 23 4.32 -3.77 6.96
N GLU A 24 3.41 -4.64 6.55
CA GLU A 24 3.17 -4.95 5.14
C GLU A 24 2.55 -3.76 4.39
N LEU A 25 1.67 -2.99 5.02
CA LEU A 25 1.10 -1.77 4.43
C LEU A 25 2.17 -0.74 4.11
N LYS A 26 3.13 -0.55 5.01
CA LYS A 26 4.27 0.33 4.76
C LYS A 26 5.13 -0.16 3.59
N LYS A 27 5.32 -1.48 3.44
CA LYS A 27 6.04 -2.07 2.31
C LYS A 27 5.28 -1.90 1.00
N ALA A 28 3.96 -2.12 1.01
CA ALA A 28 3.10 -1.91 -0.15
C ALA A 28 3.24 -0.49 -0.69
N VAL A 29 3.03 0.53 0.16
CA VAL A 29 3.18 1.94 -0.24
C VAL A 29 4.57 2.26 -0.79
N ARG A 30 5.62 1.70 -0.18
CA ARG A 30 7.00 1.90 -0.64
C ARG A 30 7.22 1.33 -2.04
N ASN A 31 6.66 0.16 -2.32
CA ASN A 31 6.94 -0.60 -3.53
C ASN A 31 5.94 -0.35 -4.68
N THR A 32 4.75 0.18 -4.40
CA THR A 32 3.80 0.61 -5.44
C THR A 32 4.21 1.96 -6.02
N THR A 33 4.07 2.14 -7.34
CA THR A 33 4.28 3.42 -8.00
C THR A 33 3.26 4.46 -7.54
N CYS A 34 3.53 5.75 -7.75
CA CYS A 34 2.61 6.84 -7.45
C CYS A 34 1.36 6.79 -8.34
N SER A 35 1.44 6.18 -9.53
CA SER A 35 0.25 5.85 -10.34
C SER A 35 -0.59 4.73 -9.73
N GLN A 36 -0.01 3.81 -8.95
CA GLN A 36 -0.70 2.72 -8.24
C GLN A 36 -1.23 3.13 -6.86
N GLN A 37 -0.69 4.18 -6.25
CA GLN A 37 -1.08 4.63 -4.91
C GLN A 37 -2.57 4.95 -4.75
N PRO A 38 -3.26 5.62 -5.69
CA PRO A 38 -4.70 5.85 -5.58
C PRO A 38 -5.50 4.56 -5.45
N ALA A 39 -5.17 3.55 -6.25
CA ALA A 39 -5.84 2.24 -6.22
C ALA A 39 -5.55 1.50 -4.90
N LEU A 40 -4.30 1.51 -4.42
CA LEU A 40 -3.95 0.94 -3.11
C LEU A 40 -4.71 1.63 -1.96
N LEU A 41 -4.87 2.95 -2.03
CA LEU A 41 -5.57 3.74 -1.01
C LEU A 41 -7.05 3.40 -0.96
N GLU A 42 -7.69 3.30 -2.12
CA GLU A 42 -9.09 2.89 -2.25
C GLU A 42 -9.29 1.47 -1.71
N TRP A 43 -8.46 0.53 -2.14
CA TRP A 43 -8.51 -0.86 -1.70
C TRP A 43 -8.39 -0.99 -0.17
N CYS A 44 -7.47 -0.24 0.46
CA CYS A 44 -7.34 -0.21 1.92
C CYS A 44 -8.62 0.25 2.61
N GLY A 45 -9.32 1.26 2.06
CA GLY A 45 -10.58 1.73 2.61
C GLY A 45 -11.69 0.69 2.52
N GLU A 46 -11.80 0.01 1.39
CA GLU A 46 -12.84 -0.99 1.13
C GLU A 46 -12.63 -2.28 1.93
N HIS A 47 -11.38 -2.76 2.05
CA HIS A 47 -11.09 -4.10 2.58
C HIS A 47 -10.59 -4.09 4.03
N LEU A 48 -9.89 -3.03 4.45
CA LEU A 48 -9.30 -2.93 5.79
C LEU A 48 -10.01 -1.89 6.66
N GLY A 49 -10.76 -0.97 6.03
CA GLY A 49 -11.50 0.10 6.68
C GLY A 49 -10.75 1.44 6.71
N GLU A 50 -11.50 2.48 7.08
CA GLU A 50 -11.06 3.88 7.01
C GLU A 50 -9.81 4.19 7.85
N GLU A 51 -9.57 3.46 8.95
CA GLU A 51 -8.33 3.58 9.74
C GLU A 51 -7.09 3.31 8.89
N TYR A 52 -7.09 2.23 8.10
CA TYR A 52 -5.96 1.82 7.30
C TYR A 52 -5.82 2.65 6.02
N LYS A 53 -6.92 3.15 5.48
CA LYS A 53 -6.90 4.16 4.41
C LYS A 53 -6.13 5.41 4.84
N LYS A 54 -6.46 5.99 6.00
CA LYS A 54 -5.75 7.16 6.54
C LYS A 54 -4.28 6.86 6.83
N MET A 55 -3.97 5.67 7.32
CA MET A 55 -2.59 5.25 7.56
C MET A 55 -1.79 5.15 6.26
N ALA A 56 -2.37 4.55 5.21
CA ALA A 56 -1.74 4.44 3.89
C ALA A 56 -1.45 5.83 3.30
N ALA A 57 -2.42 6.76 3.37
CA ALA A 57 -2.23 8.15 2.94
C ALA A 57 -1.03 8.81 3.64
N GLY A 58 -0.92 8.66 4.97
CA GLY A 58 0.22 9.18 5.73
C GLY A 58 1.57 8.56 5.31
N PHE A 59 1.60 7.30 4.87
CA PHE A 59 2.83 6.72 4.31
C PHE A 59 3.17 7.25 2.91
N MET A 60 2.16 7.57 2.10
CA MET A 60 2.32 8.10 0.74
C MET A 60 2.85 9.54 0.75
N GLU A 61 2.39 10.38 1.68
CA GLU A 61 2.89 11.76 1.85
C GLU A 61 4.41 11.81 2.12
N ASN A 62 4.95 10.75 2.74
CA ASN A 62 6.38 10.62 3.02
C ASN A 62 7.20 10.05 1.85
N LYS A 63 6.55 9.66 0.73
CA LYS A 63 7.21 9.11 -0.45
C LYS A 63 7.38 10.19 -1.52
N SER A 64 8.63 10.48 -1.88
CA SER A 64 8.93 11.34 -3.04
C SER A 64 8.64 10.58 -4.34
N CYS A 65 7.72 11.10 -5.14
CA CYS A 65 7.30 10.55 -6.43
C CYS A 65 8.14 11.05 -7.63
N ALA A 66 9.17 11.85 -7.38
CA ALA A 66 9.90 12.56 -8.44
C ALA A 66 10.84 11.67 -9.28
N PHE A 67 11.07 10.42 -8.88
CA PHE A 67 11.97 9.49 -9.57
C PHE A 67 11.33 8.11 -9.63
N GLU A 68 10.46 7.90 -10.61
CA GLU A 68 10.06 6.55 -11.03
C GLU A 68 10.94 6.10 -12.19
N GLU A 69 12.24 5.94 -11.92
CA GLU A 69 13.05 5.01 -12.70
C GLU A 69 13.02 3.67 -11.95
N GLN A 70 12.21 2.73 -12.44
CA GLN A 70 12.46 1.32 -12.15
C GLN A 70 13.43 0.84 -13.23
N ASP A 71 14.62 0.42 -12.77
CA ASP A 71 15.67 -0.21 -13.57
C ASP A 71 15.12 -1.30 -14.50
N SER A 72 15.74 -1.36 -15.69
CA SER A 72 15.47 -2.26 -16.81
C SER A 72 15.74 -3.75 -16.53
#